data_AF-A0A512E468-F1
#
_entry.id   AF-A0A512E468-F1
#
_cell.length_a   1.000
_cell.length_b   1.000
_cell.length_c   1.000
_cell.angle_alpha   90.00
_cell.angle_beta   90.00
_cell.angle_gamma   90.00
#
_symmetry.space_group_name_H-M   'P 1'
#
loop_
_entity.id
_entity.type
_entity.pdbx_description
1 polymer ?
#
loop_
_entity_poly.entity_id
_entity_poly.type
_entity_poly.pdbx_seq_one_letter_code
_entity_poly.pdbx_strand_id
1 'polypeptide(L)'
;MELYKVMLKTPVSPLTSARVRQEVDALSAEERAAVMLVCVNGLSYQDAARKLGIPRDAVMGHLLRGRLKLIRNLDLNGAADRDTD
;
A
#
# COMPACT_ATOMS: atom_id res chain seq x y z
N MET A 1 23.26 7.61 1.68
CA MET A 1 22.30 6.80 0.89
C MET A 1 21.86 5.60 1.75
N GLU A 2 21.31 5.88 2.94
CA GLU A 2 21.05 4.89 4.01
C GLU A 2 19.63 5.09 4.60
N LEU A 3 18.69 5.60 3.79
CA LEU A 3 17.33 5.93 4.25
C LEU A 3 16.22 5.04 3.66
N TYR A 4 16.55 4.07 2.80
CA TYR A 4 15.55 3.15 2.23
C TYR A 4 15.46 1.80 2.98
N LYS A 5 16.34 1.55 3.96
CA LYS A 5 16.49 0.22 4.60
C LYS A 5 15.66 0.01 5.87
N VAL A 6 14.96 1.05 6.35
CA VAL A 6 14.20 1.02 7.61
C VAL A 6 12.80 0.37 7.47
N MET A 7 12.33 0.08 6.26
CA MET A 7 10.88 -0.11 6.02
C MET A 7 10.25 -1.43 6.49
N LEU A 8 10.96 -2.53 6.79
CA LEU A 8 10.28 -3.80 7.17
C LEU A 8 11.09 -4.66 8.16
N LYS A 9 11.24 -4.22 9.41
CA LYS A 9 11.89 -5.02 10.47
C LYS A 9 11.01 -5.30 11.69
N THR A 10 9.71 -5.44 11.46
CA THR A 10 8.76 -5.96 12.47
C THR A 10 8.10 -7.21 11.92
N PRO A 11 8.09 -8.33 12.67
CA PRO A 11 7.32 -9.50 12.27
C PRO A 11 5.84 -9.14 12.30
N VAL A 12 5.22 -9.01 11.13
CA VAL A 12 3.76 -8.94 11.04
C VAL A 12 3.19 -10.29 11.43
N SER A 13 2.27 -10.32 12.39
CA SER A 13 1.57 -11.57 12.73
C SER A 13 0.92 -12.17 11.47
N PRO A 14 0.86 -13.51 11.32
CA PRO A 14 0.26 -14.15 10.15
C PRO A 14 -1.15 -13.66 9.84
N LEU A 15 -1.95 -13.39 10.89
CA LEU A 15 -3.31 -12.84 10.80
C LEU A 15 -3.31 -11.40 10.24
N THR A 16 -2.43 -10.54 10.76
CA THR A 16 -2.22 -9.17 10.25
C THR A 16 -1.82 -9.19 8.77
N SER A 17 -0.96 -10.12 8.36
CA SER A 17 -0.53 -10.24 6.97
C SER A 17 -1.66 -10.63 6.02
N ALA A 18 -2.58 -11.50 6.47
CA ALA A 18 -3.74 -11.92 5.69
C ALA A 18 -4.73 -10.76 5.53
N ARG A 19 -4.96 -9.98 6.60
CA ARG A 19 -5.82 -8.80 6.54
C ARG A 19 -5.28 -7.74 5.61
N VAL A 20 -3.97 -7.44 5.68
CA VAL A 20 -3.33 -6.49 4.77
C VAL A 20 -3.49 -6.91 3.31
N ARG A 21 -3.32 -8.20 3.01
CA ARG A 21 -3.55 -8.72 1.64
C ARG A 21 -4.99 -8.49 1.17
N GLN A 22 -5.97 -8.79 2.01
CA GLN A 22 -7.39 -8.57 1.68
C GLN A 22 -7.70 -7.09 1.38
N GLU A 23 -7.18 -6.17 2.20
CA GLU A 23 -7.43 -4.74 1.99
C GLU A 23 -6.72 -4.20 0.74
N VAL A 24 -5.52 -4.70 0.44
CA VAL A 24 -4.82 -4.37 -0.82
C VAL A 24 -5.57 -4.91 -2.03
N ASP A 25 -6.17 -6.10 -1.95
CA ASP A 25 -6.99 -6.68 -3.01
C ASP A 25 -8.34 -5.99 -3.19
N ALA A 26 -8.85 -5.30 -2.17
CA ALA A 26 -10.07 -4.51 -2.24
C ALA A 26 -9.88 -3.13 -2.93
N LEU A 27 -8.64 -2.72 -3.21
CA LEU A 27 -8.37 -1.50 -3.96
C LEU A 27 -8.78 -1.64 -5.44
N SER A 28 -9.01 -0.51 -6.12
CA SER A 28 -9.18 -0.56 -7.58
C SER A 28 -7.90 -1.08 -8.24
N ALA A 29 -8.01 -1.62 -9.45
CA ALA A 29 -6.85 -2.15 -10.17
C ALA A 29 -5.73 -1.10 -10.31
N GLU A 30 -6.10 0.15 -10.58
CA GLU A 30 -5.15 1.27 -10.74
C GLU A 30 -4.52 1.70 -9.40
N GLU A 31 -5.32 1.76 -8.33
CA GLU A 31 -4.83 2.09 -6.98
C GLU A 31 -3.86 1.02 -6.46
N ARG A 32 -4.24 -0.26 -6.59
CA ARG A 32 -3.40 -1.39 -6.22
C ARG A 32 -2.10 -1.39 -7.01
N ALA A 33 -2.16 -1.22 -8.33
CA ALA A 33 -0.96 -1.20 -9.17
C ALA A 33 -0.02 -0.05 -8.78
N ALA A 34 -0.55 1.15 -8.54
CA ALA A 34 0.25 2.29 -8.09
C ALA A 34 0.91 2.05 -6.72
N VAL A 35 0.16 1.50 -5.75
CA VAL A 35 0.69 1.15 -4.42
C VAL A 35 1.79 0.09 -4.52
N MET A 36 1.56 -0.99 -5.26
CA MET A 36 2.55 -2.06 -5.41
C MET A 36 3.83 -1.56 -6.08
N LEU A 37 3.72 -0.86 -7.21
CA LEU A 37 4.90 -0.42 -7.95
C LEU A 37 5.74 0.60 -7.16
N VAL A 38 5.11 1.56 -6.47
CA VAL A 38 5.84 2.62 -5.77
C VAL A 38 6.27 2.19 -4.37
N CYS A 39 5.34 1.67 -3.55
CA CYS A 39 5.63 1.37 -2.15
C CYS A 39 6.33 0.03 -1.95
N VAL A 40 6.05 -0.97 -2.79
CA VAL A 40 6.60 -2.32 -2.64
C VAL A 40 7.79 -2.53 -3.56
N ASN A 41 7.66 -2.20 -4.85
CA ASN A 41 8.76 -2.34 -5.80
C ASN A 41 9.74 -1.16 -5.79
N GLY A 42 9.43 -0.05 -5.10
CA GLY A 42 10.32 1.09 -4.95
C GLY A 42 10.52 1.93 -6.22
N LEU A 43 9.63 1.83 -7.21
CA LEU A 43 9.73 2.63 -8.44
C LEU A 43 9.45 4.11 -8.16
N SER A 44 10.10 4.98 -8.94
CA SER A 44 9.71 6.39 -8.97
C SER A 44 8.32 6.55 -9.60
N TYR A 45 7.64 7.68 -9.32
CA TYR A 45 6.37 8.00 -9.97
C TYR A 45 6.48 8.01 -11.50
N GLN A 46 7.62 8.44 -12.04
CA GLN A 46 7.87 8.48 -13.48
C GLN A 46 7.98 7.07 -14.06
N ASP A 47 8.66 6.15 -13.38
CA ASP A 47 8.84 4.77 -13.86
C ASP A 47 7.55 3.97 -13.74
N ALA A 48 6.80 4.17 -12.66
CA ALA A 48 5.48 3.61 -12.49
C ALA A 48 4.52 4.09 -13.58
N ALA A 49 4.53 5.39 -13.91
CA ALA A 49 3.74 5.96 -15.00
C ALA A 49 4.07 5.33 -16.35
N ARG A 50 5.36 5.18 -16.68
CA ARG A 50 5.80 4.50 -17.91
C ARG A 50 5.36 3.04 -17.96
N LYS A 51 5.44 2.33 -16.83
CA LYS A 51 5.05 0.92 -16.73
C LYS A 51 3.55 0.70 -16.86
N LEU A 52 2.74 1.64 -16.35
CA LEU A 52 1.29 1.58 -16.40
C LEU A 52 0.69 2.21 -17.68
N GLY A 53 1.46 2.97 -18.44
CA GLY A 53 0.98 3.67 -19.63
C GLY A 53 0.01 4.81 -19.31
N ILE A 54 0.12 5.42 -18.13
CA ILE A 54 -0.75 6.50 -17.66
C ILE A 54 0.05 7.75 -17.27
N PRO A 55 -0.57 8.94 -17.18
CA PRO A 55 0.12 10.15 -16.74
C PRO A 55 0.69 10.03 -15.32
N ARG A 56 1.84 10.67 -15.07
CA ARG A 56 2.47 10.73 -13.74
C ARG A 56 1.51 11.25 -12.66
N ASP A 57 0.71 12.25 -12.98
CA ASP A 57 -0.24 12.85 -12.03
C ASP A 57 -1.41 11.90 -11.72
N ALA A 58 -1.78 11.03 -12.67
CA ALA A 58 -2.73 9.96 -12.42
C ALA A 58 -2.15 8.95 -11.42
N VAL A 59 -0.88 8.53 -11.59
CA VAL A 59 -0.20 7.65 -10.62
C VAL A 59 -0.24 8.25 -9.21
N MET A 60 0.04 9.54 -9.08
CA MET A 60 0.00 10.24 -7.78
C MET A 60 -1.41 10.20 -7.17
N GLY A 61 -2.45 10.45 -7.98
CA GLY A 61 -3.84 10.37 -7.55
C GLY A 61 -4.28 8.96 -7.15
N HIS A 62 -3.93 7.93 -7.92
CA HIS A 62 -4.20 6.53 -7.59
C HIS A 62 -3.48 6.12 -6.31
N LEU A 63 -2.22 6.52 -6.15
CA LEU A 63 -1.45 6.22 -4.95
C LEU A 63 -2.04 6.88 -3.71
N LEU A 64 -2.43 8.16 -3.79
CA LEU A 64 -3.06 8.88 -2.68
C LEU A 64 -4.36 8.19 -2.25
N ARG A 65 -5.26 7.89 -3.20
CA ARG A 65 -6.54 7.22 -2.89
C ARG A 65 -6.33 5.82 -2.31
N GLY A 66 -5.42 5.04 -2.90
CA GLY A 66 -5.08 3.70 -2.40
C GLY A 66 -4.57 3.76 -0.97
N ARG A 67 -3.64 4.67 -0.65
CA ARG A 67 -3.14 4.85 0.72
C ARG A 67 -4.23 5.27 1.70
N LEU A 68 -5.08 6.23 1.34
CA LEU A 68 -6.18 6.67 2.22
C LEU A 68 -7.17 5.55 2.52
N LYS A 69 -7.50 4.71 1.52
CA LYS A 69 -8.35 3.53 1.71
C LYS A 69 -7.71 2.51 2.64
N LEU A 70 -6.42 2.21 2.44
CA LEU A 70 -5.69 1.28 3.29
C LEU A 70 -5.59 1.78 4.73
N ILE A 71 -5.22 3.05 4.94
CA ILE A 71 -5.17 3.67 6.27
C ILE A 71 -6.54 3.56 6.95
N ARG A 72 -7.60 4.01 6.28
CA ARG A 72 -8.96 3.95 6.82
C ARG A 72 -9.36 2.53 7.20
N ASN A 73 -9.15 1.56 6.32
CA ASN A 73 -9.66 0.21 6.55
C ASN A 73 -8.79 -0.59 7.54
N LEU A 74 -7.48 -0.35 7.56
CA LEU A 74 -6.58 -1.02 8.49
C LEU A 74 -6.61 -0.38 9.87
N ASP A 75 -6.79 0.94 10.00
CA ASP A 75 -6.92 1.61 11.30
C ASP A 75 -8.26 1.28 11.98
N LEU A 76 -9.36 1.25 11.22
CA LEU A 76 -10.68 0.90 11.75
C LEU A 76 -10.76 -0.55 12.23
N ASN A 77 -10.04 -1.47 11.58
CA ASN A 77 -10.03 -2.88 11.96
C ASN A 77 -8.90 -3.25 12.93
N GLY A 78 -7.80 -2.49 12.96
CA GLY A 78 -6.69 -2.67 13.91
C GLY A 78 -7.02 -2.21 15.34
N ALA A 79 -8.14 -1.50 15.53
CA ALA A 79 -8.73 -1.32 16.85
C ALA A 79 -9.50 -2.57 17.32
N ALA A 80 -10.17 -3.29 16.41
CA ALA A 80 -10.94 -4.49 16.74
C ALA A 80 -10.07 -5.71 17.08
N ASP A 81 -8.88 -5.82 16.47
CA ASP A 81 -7.90 -6.90 16.74
C ASP A 81 -7.21 -6.76 18.12
N ARG A 82 -7.35 -5.61 18.79
CA ARG A 82 -6.71 -5.34 20.09
C ARG A 82 -7.57 -5.67 21.31
N ASP A 83 -8.84 -6.02 21.13
CA ASP A 83 -9.81 -6.29 22.21
C ASP A 83 -10.12 -7.79 22.40
N THR A 84 -9.37 -8.69 21.75
CA THR A 84 -9.61 -10.15 21.82
C THR A 84 -8.53 -10.96 22.56
N ASP A 85 -7.74 -10.32 23.43
CA ASP A 85 -6.81 -11.00 24.35
C ASP A 85 -7.21 -10.79 25.82
#